data_AF-A0A2K3LK85-F1
#
_entry.id   AF-A0A2K3LK85-F1
#
_cell.length_a   1.000
_cell.length_b   1.000
_cell.length_c   1.000
_cell.angle_alpha   90.00
_cell.angle_beta   90.00
_cell.angle_gamma   90.00
#
_symmetry.space_group_name_H-M   'P 1'
#
loop_
_entity.id
_entity.type
_entity.pdbx_description
1 polymer ?
#
loop_
_entity_poly.entity_id
_entity_poly.type
_entity_poly.pdbx_seq_one_letter_code
_entity_poly.pdbx_strand_id
1 'polypeptide(L)'
;MRDLKNELQSFEGEEYDESHKAKAIETLKRMESWNLFSDTHEEFQNYTVARDSFLSHLGATLWGSMRHIISPSVSDGAFHYYEKISFQLFFMTQEKVRHIKQLPVDMNAIKDGLSSLMVPSQKPMFSPHMLPLSDDPDLAMAFSVARRAAAVPLLLVNGTYRKTIRTYLDSSILQYQLQRLNKHGSLKVLSGEGSSFTSS
;
A
#
# COMPACT_ATOMS: atom_id res chain seq x y z
N MET A 1 -0.93 -13.79 -45.19
CA MET A 1 -0.23 -12.54 -45.58
C MET A 1 -0.86 -11.81 -46.77
N ARG A 2 -1.84 -12.38 -47.49
CA ARG A 2 -2.66 -11.59 -48.42
C ARG A 2 -3.60 -10.63 -47.67
N ASP A 3 -3.99 -11.01 -46.45
CA ASP A 3 -4.95 -10.26 -45.63
C ASP A 3 -4.41 -8.90 -45.16
N LEU A 4 -3.15 -8.82 -44.68
CA LEU A 4 -2.53 -7.53 -44.30
C LEU A 4 -2.35 -6.55 -45.47
N LYS A 5 -2.03 -7.06 -46.66
CA LYS A 5 -1.92 -6.23 -47.87
C LYS A 5 -3.30 -5.71 -48.31
N ASN A 6 -4.33 -6.54 -48.16
CA ASN A 6 -5.71 -6.15 -48.42
C ASN A 6 -6.23 -5.13 -47.37
N GLU A 7 -5.86 -5.30 -46.08
CA GLU A 7 -6.18 -4.35 -45.02
C GLU A 7 -5.51 -2.98 -45.26
N LEU A 8 -4.23 -2.95 -45.66
CA LEU A 8 -3.53 -1.72 -46.06
C LEU A 8 -4.24 -0.99 -47.22
N GLN A 9 -4.71 -1.73 -48.23
CA GLN A 9 -5.49 -1.14 -49.33
C GLN A 9 -6.87 -0.65 -48.88
N SER A 10 -7.52 -1.34 -47.95
CA SER A 10 -8.82 -0.89 -47.42
C SER A 10 -8.72 0.41 -46.64
N PHE A 11 -7.59 0.64 -45.96
CA PHE A 11 -7.37 1.90 -45.27
C PHE A 11 -7.14 3.05 -46.24
N GLU A 12 -6.68 2.83 -47.48
CA GLU A 12 -6.41 3.91 -48.43
C GLU A 12 -7.69 4.64 -48.88
N GLY A 13 -8.83 3.94 -48.94
CA GLY A 13 -10.09 4.41 -49.52
C GLY A 13 -11.11 5.12 -48.61
N GLU A 14 -10.97 5.11 -47.28
CA GLU A 14 -11.97 5.70 -46.36
C GLU A 14 -11.52 7.03 -45.72
N GLU A 15 -12.51 7.92 -45.56
CA GLU A 15 -12.44 9.33 -45.10
C GLU A 15 -12.31 9.41 -43.55
N TYR A 16 -11.36 8.68 -42.98
CA TYR A 16 -11.00 8.77 -41.56
C TYR A 16 -9.91 9.82 -41.33
N ASP A 17 -9.97 10.48 -40.16
CA ASP A 17 -8.99 11.44 -39.61
C ASP A 17 -7.55 11.11 -40.05
N GLU A 18 -6.97 11.95 -40.91
CA GLU A 18 -5.63 11.80 -41.52
C GLU A 18 -4.54 11.39 -40.50
N SER A 19 -4.64 11.89 -39.26
CA SER A 19 -3.75 11.55 -38.14
C SER A 19 -3.87 10.09 -37.67
N HIS A 20 -5.08 9.56 -37.59
CA HIS A 20 -5.32 8.17 -37.21
C HIS A 20 -4.89 7.21 -38.33
N LYS A 21 -5.13 7.61 -39.58
CA LYS A 21 -4.69 6.91 -40.79
C LYS A 21 -3.17 6.78 -40.86
N ALA A 22 -2.46 7.89 -40.65
CA ALA A 22 -1.01 7.92 -40.62
C ALA A 22 -0.43 7.03 -39.50
N LYS A 23 -1.00 7.11 -38.29
CA LYS A 23 -0.58 6.25 -37.16
C LYS A 23 -0.84 4.77 -37.42
N ALA A 24 -2.01 4.43 -37.97
CA ALA A 24 -2.36 3.05 -38.30
C ALA A 24 -1.41 2.47 -39.35
N ILE A 25 -1.12 3.23 -40.42
CA ILE A 25 -0.17 2.85 -41.46
C ILE A 25 1.24 2.70 -40.89
N GLU A 26 1.68 3.61 -40.01
CA GLU A 26 2.99 3.52 -39.36
C GLU A 26 3.09 2.28 -38.46
N THR A 27 2.05 1.97 -37.68
CA THR A 27 2.01 0.75 -36.85
C THR A 27 2.02 -0.51 -37.69
N LEU A 28 1.31 -0.53 -38.82
CA LEU A 28 1.28 -1.69 -39.72
C LEU A 28 2.60 -1.89 -40.45
N LYS A 29 3.24 -0.81 -40.93
CA LYS A 29 4.61 -0.86 -41.47
C LYS A 29 5.62 -1.31 -40.44
N ARG A 30 5.47 -0.87 -39.19
CA ARG A 30 6.30 -1.31 -38.08
C ARG A 30 6.11 -2.80 -37.81
N MET A 31 4.87 -3.30 -37.84
CA MET A 31 4.57 -4.74 -37.71
C MET A 31 5.13 -5.56 -38.88
N GLU A 32 5.09 -5.05 -40.11
CA GLU A 32 5.74 -5.66 -41.27
C GLU A 32 7.27 -5.70 -41.10
N SER A 33 7.89 -4.61 -40.64
CA SER A 33 9.34 -4.55 -40.37
C SER A 33 9.78 -5.44 -39.21
N TRP A 34 8.86 -5.77 -38.30
CA TRP A 34 9.08 -6.67 -37.16
C TRP A 34 8.87 -8.14 -37.52
N ASN A 35 8.60 -8.44 -38.80
CA ASN A 35 8.51 -9.81 -39.27
C ASN A 35 9.92 -10.40 -39.38
N LEU A 36 10.35 -11.09 -38.31
CA LEU A 36 11.66 -11.76 -38.20
C LEU A 36 11.91 -12.82 -39.30
N PHE A 37 10.89 -13.18 -40.09
CA PHE A 37 10.89 -14.26 -41.08
C PHE A 37 10.67 -13.74 -42.51
N SER A 38 10.92 -12.46 -42.78
CA SER A 38 10.46 -11.79 -44.00
C SER A 38 11.16 -12.18 -45.30
N ASP A 39 12.22 -13.00 -45.30
CA ASP A 39 13.06 -13.15 -46.50
C ASP A 39 13.59 -14.58 -46.76
N THR A 40 12.74 -15.60 -46.62
CA THR A 40 13.06 -16.93 -47.16
C THR A 40 11.93 -17.40 -48.09
N HIS A 41 12.18 -17.27 -49.39
CA HIS A 41 11.33 -17.82 -50.44
C HIS A 41 11.65 -19.33 -50.59
N GLU A 42 11.12 -20.19 -49.72
CA GLU A 42 11.42 -21.64 -49.78
C GLU A 42 10.21 -22.57 -49.60
N GLU A 43 10.24 -23.66 -50.36
CA GLU A 43 9.19 -24.61 -50.74
C GLU A 43 8.56 -25.49 -49.64
N PHE A 44 8.86 -25.29 -48.35
CA PHE A 44 8.49 -26.26 -47.31
C PHE A 44 7.42 -25.75 -46.33
N GLN A 45 6.27 -26.44 -46.34
CA GLN A 45 5.11 -26.23 -45.44
C GLN A 45 5.41 -26.44 -43.94
N ASN A 46 6.57 -26.99 -43.58
CA ASN A 46 6.92 -27.32 -42.19
C ASN A 46 7.34 -26.10 -41.35
N TYR A 47 7.74 -24.99 -41.97
CA TYR A 47 8.14 -23.77 -41.23
C TYR A 47 6.96 -23.09 -40.53
N THR A 48 5.74 -23.26 -41.04
CA THR A 48 4.53 -22.66 -40.45
C THR A 48 4.24 -23.24 -39.07
N VAL A 49 4.37 -24.55 -38.88
CA VAL A 49 4.14 -25.21 -37.58
C VAL A 49 5.22 -24.84 -36.57
N ALA A 50 6.49 -24.79 -37.00
CA ALA A 50 7.60 -24.37 -36.15
C ALA A 50 7.46 -22.90 -35.71
N ARG A 51 7.04 -22.03 -36.63
CA ARG A 51 6.73 -20.62 -36.35
C ARG A 51 5.58 -20.49 -35.36
N ASP A 52 4.47 -21.17 -35.58
CA ASP A 52 3.29 -21.08 -34.72
C ASP A 52 3.59 -21.66 -33.32
N SER A 53 4.38 -22.72 -33.24
CA SER A 53 4.85 -23.29 -31.97
C SER A 53 5.76 -22.32 -31.22
N PHE A 54 6.71 -21.69 -31.92
CA PHE A 54 7.60 -20.69 -31.34
C PHE A 54 6.83 -19.46 -30.82
N LEU A 55 5.94 -18.89 -31.63
CA LEU A 55 5.12 -17.74 -31.23
C LEU A 55 4.19 -18.08 -30.06
N SER A 56 3.59 -19.27 -30.05
CA SER A 56 2.77 -19.75 -28.94
C SER A 56 3.59 -19.89 -27.65
N HIS A 57 4.79 -20.45 -27.74
CA HIS A 57 5.65 -20.65 -26.57
C HIS A 57 6.18 -19.32 -26.01
N LEU A 58 6.56 -18.39 -26.90
CA LEU A 58 7.00 -17.05 -26.54
C LEU A 58 5.85 -16.25 -25.89
N GLY A 59 4.65 -16.31 -26.47
CA GLY A 59 3.44 -15.69 -25.90
C GLY A 59 3.09 -16.23 -24.51
N ALA A 60 3.17 -17.55 -24.32
CA ALA A 60 2.94 -18.18 -23.01
C ALA A 60 3.97 -17.75 -21.96
N THR A 61 5.25 -17.68 -22.35
CA THR A 61 6.35 -17.28 -21.46
C THR A 61 6.23 -15.80 -21.07
N LEU A 62 5.93 -14.93 -22.03
CA LEU A 62 5.68 -13.52 -21.77
C LEU A 62 4.48 -13.32 -20.85
N TRP A 63 3.35 -13.98 -21.11
CA TRP A 63 2.16 -13.89 -20.26
C TRP A 63 2.42 -14.36 -18.82
N GLY A 64 3.16 -15.46 -18.65
CA GLY A 64 3.60 -15.95 -17.35
C GLY A 64 4.47 -14.93 -16.61
N SER A 65 5.44 -14.33 -17.29
CA SER A 65 6.31 -13.30 -16.70
C SER A 65 5.59 -11.99 -16.39
N MET A 66 4.65 -11.57 -17.24
CA MET A 66 3.90 -10.33 -17.12
C MET A 66 2.93 -10.37 -15.94
N ARG A 67 2.40 -11.55 -15.56
CA ARG A 67 1.66 -11.73 -14.30
C ARG A 67 2.49 -11.46 -13.04
N HIS A 68 3.80 -11.63 -13.10
CA HIS A 68 4.69 -11.36 -11.96
C HIS A 68 5.22 -9.92 -11.93
N ILE A 69 5.29 -9.25 -13.09
CA ILE A 69 5.73 -7.86 -13.21
C ILE A 69 4.55 -6.89 -13.01
N ILE A 70 3.37 -7.24 -13.50
CA ILE A 70 2.13 -6.50 -13.31
C ILE A 70 1.37 -7.17 -12.18
N SER A 71 1.75 -6.88 -10.93
CA SER A 71 0.81 -7.05 -9.84
C SER A 71 -0.40 -6.16 -10.17
N PRO A 72 -1.63 -6.68 -10.25
CA PRO A 72 -2.80 -5.80 -10.32
C PRO A 72 -2.69 -4.81 -9.16
N SER A 73 -2.84 -3.51 -9.44
CA SER A 73 -2.85 -2.52 -8.37
C SER A 73 -3.94 -2.93 -7.39
N VAL A 74 -3.60 -3.02 -6.12
CA VAL A 74 -4.46 -3.54 -5.06
C VAL A 74 -5.60 -2.55 -4.77
N SER A 75 -6.52 -2.38 -5.72
CA SER A 75 -7.74 -1.58 -5.58
C SER A 75 -8.57 -1.63 -6.86
N ASP A 76 -9.45 -2.63 -6.98
CA ASP A 76 -10.51 -2.70 -8.00
C ASP A 76 -11.72 -1.80 -7.64
N GLY A 77 -11.47 -0.64 -7.02
CA GLY A 77 -12.53 0.21 -6.47
C GLY A 77 -12.14 1.69 -6.36
N ALA A 78 -13.15 2.56 -6.42
CA ALA A 78 -13.01 3.98 -6.15
C ALA A 78 -12.87 4.21 -4.63
N PHE A 79 -11.65 4.13 -4.11
CA PHE A 79 -11.39 4.43 -2.70
C PHE A 79 -11.34 5.93 -2.47
N HIS A 80 -12.21 6.44 -1.60
CA HIS A 80 -12.17 7.82 -1.13
C HIS A 80 -11.01 7.97 -0.14
N TYR A 81 -9.92 8.59 -0.59
CA TYR A 81 -8.83 8.99 0.28
C TYR A 81 -9.21 10.29 0.99
N TYR A 82 -9.33 10.22 2.32
CA TYR A 82 -9.52 11.42 3.13
C TYR A 82 -8.31 12.35 2.99
N GLU A 83 -8.57 13.65 2.82
CA GLU A 83 -7.53 14.67 2.66
C GLU A 83 -6.72 14.84 3.96
N LYS A 84 -7.33 14.66 5.12
CA LYS A 84 -6.70 14.86 6.44
C LYS A 84 -6.63 13.55 7.20
N ILE A 85 -5.42 13.13 7.57
CA ILE A 85 -5.21 11.97 8.44
C ILE A 85 -4.69 12.47 9.79
N SER A 86 -5.41 12.13 10.86
CA SER A 86 -5.02 12.49 12.23
C SER A 86 -4.39 11.28 12.93
N PHE A 87 -3.10 11.37 13.22
CA PHE A 87 -2.36 10.40 14.01
C PHE A 87 -2.36 10.83 15.49
N GLN A 88 -2.96 10.00 16.34
CA GLN A 88 -2.83 10.13 17.79
C GLN A 88 -1.73 9.18 18.27
N LEU A 89 -0.64 9.74 18.77
CA LEU A 89 0.52 8.99 19.23
C LEU A 89 0.49 8.94 20.76
N PHE A 90 0.25 7.77 21.34
CA PHE A 90 0.22 7.60 22.79
C PHE A 90 1.53 7.00 23.30
N PHE A 91 2.24 7.75 24.14
CA PHE A 91 3.44 7.29 24.84
C PHE A 91 3.08 6.91 26.27
N MET A 92 3.14 5.61 26.57
CA MET A 92 2.85 5.07 27.89
C MET A 92 4.14 4.84 28.64
N THR A 93 4.27 5.45 29.82
CA THR A 93 5.46 5.30 30.69
C THR A 93 5.06 4.84 32.08
N GLN A 94 5.87 3.96 32.68
CA GLN A 94 5.70 3.52 34.07
C GLN A 94 6.17 4.60 35.05
N GLU A 95 7.19 5.37 34.68
CA GLU A 95 7.72 6.47 35.49
C GLU A 95 7.01 7.78 35.18
N LYS A 96 6.96 8.70 36.14
CA LYS A 96 6.39 10.06 36.00
C LYS A 96 7.27 10.98 35.14
N VAL A 97 7.61 10.53 33.94
CA VAL A 97 8.28 11.36 32.93
C VAL A 97 7.22 12.28 32.35
N ARG A 98 7.24 13.56 32.75
CA ARG A 98 6.22 14.54 32.35
C ARG A 98 6.50 15.17 30.98
N HIS A 99 7.70 15.00 30.42
CA HIS A 99 8.12 15.69 29.20
C HIS A 99 8.55 14.73 28.08
N ILE A 100 7.96 14.90 26.88
CA ILE A 100 8.24 14.11 25.67
C ILE A 100 9.73 14.15 25.29
N LYS A 101 10.42 15.26 25.60
CA LYS A 101 11.86 15.46 25.34
C LYS A 101 12.77 14.51 26.12
N GLN A 102 12.25 13.84 27.16
CA GLN A 102 12.99 12.88 27.97
C GLN A 102 12.81 11.44 27.48
N LEU A 103 11.91 11.19 26.52
CA LEU A 103 11.85 9.87 25.89
C LEU A 103 13.05 9.70 24.94
N PRO A 104 13.72 8.53 24.96
CA PRO A 104 14.76 8.18 23.99
C PRO A 104 14.12 7.78 22.65
N VAL A 105 13.27 8.65 22.09
CA VAL A 105 12.53 8.39 20.85
C VAL A 105 12.68 9.59 19.92
N ASP A 106 13.13 9.32 18.70
CA ASP A 106 13.19 10.32 17.65
C ASP A 106 11.81 10.54 17.04
N MET A 107 11.16 11.61 17.51
CA MET A 107 9.84 12.02 17.03
C MET A 107 9.84 12.45 15.56
N ASN A 108 10.98 12.92 15.03
CA ASN A 108 11.07 13.33 13.64
C ASN A 108 11.10 12.10 12.74
N ALA A 109 11.93 11.10 13.07
CA ALA A 109 11.96 9.84 12.34
C ALA A 109 10.60 9.12 12.29
N ILE A 110 9.82 9.16 13.38
CA ILE A 110 8.47 8.58 13.41
C ILE A 110 7.52 9.37 12.51
N LYS A 111 7.54 10.69 12.57
CA LYS A 111 6.68 11.54 11.73
C LYS A 111 7.01 11.36 10.25
N ASP A 112 8.30 11.33 9.93
CA ASP A 112 8.80 11.14 8.57
C ASP A 112 8.40 9.75 8.06
N GLY A 113 8.59 8.71 8.87
CA GLY A 113 8.15 7.34 8.57
C GLY A 113 6.64 7.25 8.34
N LEU A 114 5.82 7.82 9.22
CA LEU A 114 4.36 7.82 9.06
C LEU A 114 3.91 8.66 7.86
N SER A 115 4.59 9.77 7.56
CA SER A 115 4.31 10.58 6.39
C SER A 115 4.67 9.89 5.08
N SER A 116 5.69 9.02 5.09
CA SER A 116 6.09 8.24 3.90
C SER A 116 5.05 7.20 3.49
N LEU A 117 4.18 6.79 4.42
CA LEU A 117 3.09 5.85 4.16
C LEU A 117 1.85 6.52 3.55
N MET A 118 1.84 7.85 3.45
CA MET A 118 0.68 8.61 2.97
C MET A 118 0.76 8.91 1.48
N VAL A 119 -0.41 9.12 0.88
CA VAL A 119 -0.51 9.58 -0.51
C VAL A 119 -0.10 11.07 -0.56
N PRO A 120 0.57 11.56 -1.63
CA PRO A 120 1.05 12.95 -1.69
C PRO A 120 0.00 14.05 -1.50
N SER A 121 -1.28 13.75 -1.73
CA SER A 121 -2.40 14.68 -1.54
C SER A 121 -2.88 14.80 -0.09
N GLN A 122 -2.42 13.92 0.81
CA GLN A 122 -2.92 13.84 2.18
C GLN A 122 -2.07 14.69 3.13
N LYS A 123 -2.75 15.36 4.07
CA LYS A 123 -2.14 16.20 5.10
C LYS A 123 -2.12 15.45 6.43
N PRO A 124 -0.94 15.08 6.96
CA PRO A 124 -0.83 14.49 8.29
C PRO A 124 -1.04 15.54 9.38
N MET A 125 -1.82 15.18 10.40
CA MET A 125 -1.88 15.88 11.68
C MET A 125 -1.40 14.94 12.78
N PHE A 126 -0.35 15.32 13.51
CA PHE A 126 0.19 14.50 14.59
C PHE A 126 -0.15 15.12 15.95
N SER A 127 -0.82 14.34 16.81
CA SER A 127 -1.12 14.70 18.19
C SER A 127 -0.42 13.71 19.15
N PRO A 128 0.76 14.07 19.69
CA PRO A 128 1.43 13.26 20.70
C PRO A 128 0.82 13.48 22.08
N HIS A 129 0.42 12.39 22.73
CA HIS A 129 -0.10 12.35 24.09
C HIS A 129 0.83 11.50 24.97
N MET A 130 1.22 12.03 26.12
CA MET A 130 1.93 11.25 27.14
C MET A 130 0.95 10.82 28.22
N LEU A 131 0.95 9.53 28.51
CA LEU A 131 0.11 8.93 29.51
C LEU A 131 1.00 8.18 30.50
N PRO A 132 1.40 8.83 31.61
CA PRO A 132 2.06 8.13 32.69
C PRO A 132 1.03 7.20 33.35
N LEU A 133 1.40 5.93 33.53
CA LEU A 133 0.53 4.92 34.14
C LEU A 133 0.19 5.23 35.62
N SER A 134 0.89 6.19 36.23
CA SER A 134 0.57 6.69 37.57
C SER A 134 -0.71 7.53 37.64
N ASP A 135 -1.17 8.09 36.52
CA ASP A 135 -2.27 9.06 36.53
C ASP A 135 -3.66 8.41 36.51
N ASP A 136 -3.79 7.22 35.91
CA ASP A 136 -5.05 6.46 35.85
C ASP A 136 -4.82 5.00 36.27
N PRO A 137 -5.35 4.56 37.43
CA PRO A 137 -5.22 3.17 37.88
C PRO A 137 -5.92 2.18 36.94
N ASP A 138 -7.01 2.57 36.28
CA ASP A 138 -7.71 1.71 35.33
C ASP A 138 -6.85 1.46 34.08
N LEU A 139 -6.17 2.51 33.59
CA LEU A 139 -5.24 2.40 32.47
C LEU A 139 -4.03 1.52 32.83
N ALA A 140 -3.49 1.67 34.05
CA ALA A 140 -2.40 0.83 34.54
C ALA A 140 -2.79 -0.65 34.66
N MET A 141 -4.00 -0.90 35.15
CA MET A 141 -4.56 -2.24 35.22
C MET A 141 -4.77 -2.82 33.81
N ALA A 142 -5.39 -2.06 32.91
CA ALA A 142 -5.61 -2.45 31.53
C ALA A 142 -4.30 -2.76 30.80
N PHE A 143 -3.27 -1.95 31.00
CA PHE A 143 -1.93 -2.20 30.44
C PHE A 143 -1.30 -3.49 30.98
N SER A 144 -1.44 -3.73 32.29
CA SER A 144 -0.93 -4.94 32.93
C SER A 144 -1.63 -6.20 32.41
N VAL A 145 -2.94 -6.12 32.19
CA VAL A 145 -3.76 -7.22 31.63
C VAL A 145 -3.49 -7.42 30.13
N ALA A 146 -3.27 -6.34 29.38
CA ALA A 146 -3.02 -6.39 27.95
C ALA A 146 -1.65 -7.01 27.62
N ARG A 147 -0.67 -6.88 28.52
CA ARG A 147 0.65 -7.50 28.34
C ARG A 147 0.59 -9.00 28.57
N ARG A 148 0.55 -9.77 27.49
CA ARG A 148 0.54 -11.24 27.52
C ARG A 148 1.89 -11.77 27.07
N ALA A 149 2.37 -12.83 27.71
CA ALA A 149 3.54 -13.57 27.25
C ALA A 149 3.10 -14.98 26.87
N ALA A 150 3.37 -15.39 25.64
CA ALA A 150 3.11 -16.75 25.18
C ALA A 150 4.44 -17.44 24.86
N ALA A 151 4.59 -18.65 25.38
CA ALA A 151 5.71 -19.49 25.00
C ALA A 151 5.36 -20.25 23.72
N VAL A 152 5.97 -19.84 22.62
CA VAL A 152 5.79 -20.48 21.32
C VAL A 152 6.89 -21.53 21.14
N PRO A 153 6.53 -22.83 21.05
CA PRO A 153 7.49 -23.86 20.69
C PRO A 153 7.86 -23.74 19.21
N LEU A 154 9.15 -23.80 18.90
CA LEU A 154 9.67 -23.83 17.54
C LEU A 154 10.43 -25.15 17.34
N LEU A 155 10.05 -25.90 16.30
CA LEU A 155 10.78 -27.06 15.82
C LEU A 155 11.79 -26.58 14.78
N LEU A 156 13.08 -26.80 15.05
CA LEU A 156 14.13 -26.48 14.09
C LEU A 156 14.26 -27.62 13.07
N VAL A 157 14.80 -27.31 11.89
CA VAL A 157 14.99 -28.25 10.77
C VAL A 157 15.85 -29.47 11.17
N ASN A 158 16.71 -29.32 12.17
CA ASN A 158 17.53 -30.38 12.75
C ASN A 158 16.77 -31.30 13.73
N GLY A 159 15.44 -31.17 13.86
CA GLY A 159 14.62 -31.97 14.78
C GLY A 159 14.71 -31.55 16.26
N THR A 160 15.43 -30.46 16.57
CA THR A 160 15.54 -29.97 17.96
C THR A 160 14.41 -29.00 18.31
N TYR A 161 13.97 -29.06 19.58
CA TYR A 161 12.93 -28.20 20.13
C TYR A 161 13.56 -26.95 20.76
N ARG A 162 13.04 -25.77 20.41
CA ARG A 162 13.39 -24.50 21.07
C ARG A 162 12.13 -23.77 21.53
N LYS A 163 12.05 -23.43 22.81
CA LYS A 163 10.98 -22.60 23.37
C LYS A 163 11.37 -21.13 23.23
N THR A 164 10.56 -20.33 22.53
CA THR A 164 10.74 -18.87 22.45
C THR A 164 9.59 -18.19 23.17
N ILE A 165 9.90 -17.29 24.11
CA ILE A 165 8.89 -16.48 24.78
C ILE A 165 8.63 -15.26 23.91
N ARG A 166 7.40 -15.09 23.43
CA ARG A 166 6.96 -13.91 22.69
C ARG A 166 6.02 -13.10 23.58
N THR A 167 6.34 -11.82 23.75
CA THR A 167 5.48 -10.87 24.44
C THR A 167 4.57 -10.19 23.42
N TYR A 168 3.27 -10.24 23.68
CA TYR A 168 2.22 -9.63 22.88
C TYR A 168 1.46 -8.62 23.72
N LEU A 169 0.90 -7.62 23.05
CA LEU A 169 0.08 -6.60 23.68
C LEU A 169 -1.31 -6.66 23.06
N ASP A 170 -2.33 -6.95 23.88
CA ASP A 170 -3.73 -6.96 23.47
C ASP A 170 -4.21 -5.52 23.30
N SER A 171 -4.32 -5.08 22.05
CA SER A 171 -4.67 -3.70 21.71
C SER A 171 -6.11 -3.33 22.02
N SER A 172 -7.02 -4.31 22.14
CA SER A 172 -8.46 -4.05 22.28
C SER A 172 -8.81 -3.41 23.63
N ILE A 173 -8.24 -3.96 24.72
CA ILE A 173 -8.46 -3.49 26.09
C ILE A 173 -7.88 -2.09 26.28
N LEU A 174 -6.69 -1.84 25.74
CA LEU A 174 -6.03 -0.53 25.82
C LEU A 174 -6.74 0.52 24.97
N GLN A 175 -7.20 0.15 23.77
CA GLN A 175 -7.93 1.07 22.90
C GLN A 175 -9.21 1.58 23.56
N TYR A 176 -9.96 0.72 24.24
CA TYR A 176 -11.16 1.13 24.98
C TYR A 176 -10.84 2.20 26.04
N GLN A 177 -9.78 1.97 26.83
CA GLN A 177 -9.39 2.92 27.88
C GLN A 177 -8.87 4.25 27.31
N LEU A 178 -8.08 4.20 26.23
CA LEU A 178 -7.59 5.41 25.55
C LEU A 178 -8.74 6.22 24.93
N GLN A 179 -9.74 5.56 24.35
CA GLN A 179 -10.93 6.24 23.82
C GLN A 179 -11.75 6.90 24.93
N ARG A 180 -11.90 6.22 26.08
CA ARG A 180 -12.57 6.79 27.26
C ARG A 180 -11.85 8.06 27.73
N LEU A 181 -10.53 8.02 27.87
CA LEU A 181 -9.71 9.18 28.25
C LEU A 181 -9.83 10.33 27.26
N ASN A 182 -9.81 10.05 25.95
CA ASN A 182 -9.94 11.08 24.93
C ASN A 182 -11.32 11.75 24.96
N LYS A 183 -12.41 10.98 25.19
CA LYS A 183 -13.76 11.54 25.38
C LYS A 183 -13.84 12.48 26.58
N HIS A 184 -13.20 12.14 27.70
CA HIS A 184 -13.13 13.02 28.87
C HIS A 184 -12.32 14.30 28.62
N GLY A 185 -11.26 14.22 27.82
CA GLY A 185 -10.50 15.40 27.38
C GLY A 185 -11.33 16.35 26.51
N SER A 186 -12.13 15.80 25.59
CA SER A 186 -13.03 16.57 24.72
C SER A 186 -14.13 17.32 25.50
N LEU A 187 -14.71 16.68 26.53
CA LEU A 187 -15.73 17.32 27.39
C LEU A 187 -15.16 18.47 28.25
N LYS A 188 -13.87 18.42 28.61
CA LYS A 188 -13.24 19.48 29.41
C LYS A 188 -13.00 20.76 28.60
N VAL A 189 -12.88 20.67 27.27
CA VAL A 189 -12.75 21.84 26.38
C VAL A 189 -14.07 22.59 26.28
N LEU A 190 -15.22 21.90 26.22
CA LEU A 190 -16.54 22.54 26.19
C LEU A 190 -16.94 23.22 27.51
N SER A 191 -16.45 22.74 28.66
CA SER A 191 -16.77 23.36 29.95
C SER A 191 -15.84 24.53 30.34
N GLY A 192 -14.80 24.83 29.55
CA GLY A 192 -13.82 25.88 29.85
C GLY A 192 -14.15 27.26 29.29
N GLU A 193 -15.16 27.39 28.43
CA GLU A 193 -15.45 28.61 27.64
C GLU A 193 -16.70 29.36 28.14
N GLY A 194 -16.93 29.34 29.46
CA GLY A 194 -18.14 29.91 30.09
C GLY A 194 -17.89 30.76 31.34
N SER A 195 -16.68 31.30 31.56
CA SER A 195 -16.43 32.21 32.70
C SER A 195 -15.54 33.40 32.36
N SER A 196 -16.02 34.25 31.46
CA SER A 196 -15.62 35.65 31.36
C SER A 196 -16.80 36.43 30.78
N PHE A 197 -17.04 37.66 31.28
CA PHE A 197 -18.24 38.51 31.16
C PHE A 197 -19.27 38.22 32.29
N THR A 198 -19.47 39.05 33.32
CA THR A 198 -19.58 40.52 33.37
C THR A 198 -19.33 41.03 34.80
N SER A 199 -18.68 42.19 34.94
CA SER A 199 -19.00 43.19 35.97
C SER A 199 -18.43 44.54 35.52
N SER A 200 -19.33 45.40 35.04
CA SER A 200 -19.14 46.85 35.04
C SER A 200 -19.15 47.39 36.46
#